data_AF-X6LGA2-F1
#
_entry.id   AF-X6LGA2-F1
#
_cell.length_a   1.000
_cell.length_b   1.000
_cell.length_c   1.000
_cell.angle_alpha   90.00
_cell.angle_beta   90.00
_cell.angle_gamma   90.00
#
_symmetry.space_group_name_H-M   'P 1'
#
loop_
_entity.id
_entity.type
_entity.pdbx_description
1 polymer ?
#
loop_
_entity_poly.entity_id
_entity_poly.type
_entity_poly.pdbx_seq_one_letter_code
_entity_poly.pdbx_strand_id
1 'polypeptide(L)'
;HLQLIYELTFHVVTNTSVDKRTMKKHLQGQFLQRLTLLFGSPDGREPQYVKIILHAIYGRFMALRKAIRKHLCNYCYKYIYESIQDKETWQGLPEILEIFCSIFQGLNVPVKADYRLLIKNVIIPLHKTFHLDEFHDQLVACCTQFAMKDIQSVPVILGGILKVDFQ
;
A
#
# COMPACT_ATOMS: atom_id res chain seq x y z
N HIS A 1 26.33 -2.98 0.22
CA HIS A 1 26.17 -1.58 0.69
C HIS A 1 24.70 -1.17 0.86
N LEU A 2 23.83 -1.36 -0.13
CA LEU A 2 22.43 -0.90 -0.06
C LEU A 2 21.58 -1.56 1.05
N GLN A 3 21.73 -2.87 1.25
CA GLN A 3 21.07 -3.61 2.34
C GLN A 3 21.36 -3.00 3.73
N LEU A 4 22.63 -2.70 4.03
CA LEU A 4 23.03 -2.09 5.31
C LEU A 4 22.36 -0.72 5.53
N ILE A 5 22.14 0.05 4.46
CA ILE A 5 21.46 1.35 4.55
C ILE A 5 19.99 1.13 4.94
N TYR A 6 19.32 0.14 4.35
CA TYR A 6 17.93 -0.18 4.68
C TYR A 6 17.78 -0.75 6.11
N GLU A 7 18.68 -1.63 6.53
CA GLU A 7 18.72 -2.14 7.91
C GLU A 7 18.95 -1.02 8.92
N LEU A 8 19.93 -0.14 8.67
CA LEU A 8 20.17 1.04 9.51
C LEU A 8 18.94 1.95 9.55
N THR A 9 18.31 2.20 8.40
CA THR A 9 17.11 3.03 8.31
C THR A 9 15.96 2.43 9.12
N PHE A 10 15.76 1.12 9.03
CA PHE A 10 14.76 0.41 9.84
C PHE A 10 15.05 0.58 11.33
N HIS A 11 16.29 0.32 11.77
CA HIS A 11 16.68 0.49 13.17
C HIS A 11 16.45 1.91 13.69
N VAL A 12 16.79 2.93 12.90
CA VAL A 12 16.53 4.33 13.27
C VAL A 12 15.03 4.60 13.41
N VAL A 13 14.22 4.16 12.45
CA VAL A 13 12.76 4.35 12.44
C VAL A 13 12.05 3.63 13.60
N THR A 14 12.56 2.48 14.02
CA THR A 14 11.99 1.69 15.12
C THR A 14 12.58 2.01 16.49
N ASN A 15 13.66 2.81 16.55
CA ASN A 15 14.32 3.14 17.80
C ASN A 15 13.42 3.96 18.75
N THR A 16 13.09 3.40 19.91
CA THR A 16 12.22 4.01 20.93
C THR A 16 12.92 4.99 21.85
N SER A 17 14.26 5.08 21.84
CA SER A 17 15.01 6.05 22.65
C SER A 17 14.83 7.49 22.17
N VAL A 18 14.56 7.67 20.87
CA VAL A 18 14.30 8.99 20.29
C VAL A 18 12.83 9.37 20.46
N ASP A 19 12.58 10.60 20.92
CA ASP A 19 11.25 11.16 21.07
C ASP A 19 10.43 11.06 19.75
N LYS A 20 9.22 10.51 19.86
CA LYS A 20 8.33 10.26 18.71
C LYS A 20 7.97 11.55 17.99
N ARG A 21 7.78 12.67 18.69
CA ARG A 21 7.40 13.95 18.08
C ARG A 21 8.54 14.50 17.23
N THR A 22 9.77 14.37 17.72
CA THR A 22 11.00 14.79 17.06
C THR A 22 11.26 13.94 15.82
N MET A 23 11.28 12.61 15.95
CA MET A 23 11.46 11.69 14.82
C MET A 23 10.44 11.93 13.70
N LYS A 24 9.16 12.11 14.06
CA LYS A 24 8.08 12.38 13.08
C LYS A 24 8.37 13.58 12.18
N LYS A 25 9.02 14.64 12.69
CA LYS A 25 9.35 15.83 11.90
C LYS A 25 10.28 15.52 10.72
N HIS A 26 11.11 14.49 10.85
CA HIS A 26 12.06 14.06 9.83
C HIS A 26 11.49 12.97 8.89
N LEU A 27 10.49 12.21 9.35
CA LEU A 27 9.86 11.14 8.56
C LEU A 27 8.68 11.60 7.68
N GLN A 28 8.34 12.88 7.71
CA GLN A 28 7.21 13.45 6.96
C GLN A 28 7.68 14.18 5.69
N GLY A 29 6.72 14.55 4.83
CA GLY A 29 7.01 15.35 3.63
C GLY A 29 7.88 14.59 2.63
N GLN A 30 8.99 15.21 2.21
CA GLN A 30 9.83 14.71 1.13
C GLN A 30 10.45 13.34 1.44
N PHE A 31 10.80 13.05 2.70
CA PHE A 31 11.32 11.74 3.09
C PHE A 31 10.32 10.63 2.72
N LEU A 32 9.08 10.79 3.16
CA LEU A 32 8.03 9.80 2.94
C LEU A 32 7.70 9.63 1.44
N GLN A 33 7.66 10.75 0.72
CA GLN A 33 7.43 10.74 -0.72
C GLN A 33 8.54 9.97 -1.43
N ARG A 34 9.82 10.27 -1.15
CA ARG A 34 10.96 9.59 -1.77
C ARG A 34 11.01 8.12 -1.40
N LEU A 35 10.75 7.78 -0.14
CA LEU A 35 10.67 6.39 0.29
C LEU A 35 9.61 5.61 -0.50
N THR A 36 8.44 6.21 -0.73
CA THR A 36 7.38 5.55 -1.51
C THR A 36 7.76 5.40 -3.00
N LEU A 37 8.52 6.32 -3.57
CA LEU A 37 8.97 6.20 -4.96
C LEU A 37 9.93 5.02 -5.19
N LEU A 38 10.62 4.54 -4.14
CA LEU A 38 11.53 3.40 -4.22
C LEU A 38 10.81 2.06 -4.43
N PHE A 39 9.49 2.00 -4.31
CA PHE A 39 8.73 0.82 -4.77
C PHE A 39 8.91 0.55 -6.27
N GLY A 40 9.21 1.57 -7.07
CA GLY A 40 9.54 1.43 -8.49
C GLY A 40 11.05 1.36 -8.77
N SER A 41 11.88 1.02 -7.78
CA SER A 41 13.34 0.87 -8.01
C SER A 41 13.60 -0.30 -8.95
N PRO A 42 14.49 -0.21 -9.96
CA PRO A 42 14.81 -1.35 -10.83
C PRO A 42 15.43 -2.55 -10.10
N ASP A 43 15.95 -2.37 -8.87
CA ASP A 43 16.39 -3.48 -8.04
C ASP A 43 15.18 -4.13 -7.34
N GLY A 44 14.82 -5.34 -7.80
CA GLY A 44 13.67 -6.11 -7.28
C GLY A 44 13.70 -6.41 -5.77
N ARG A 45 14.82 -6.18 -5.07
CA ARG A 45 14.92 -6.38 -3.61
C ARG A 45 14.47 -5.16 -2.82
N GLU A 46 14.58 -3.97 -3.40
CA GLU A 46 14.27 -2.72 -2.70
C GLU A 46 12.81 -2.60 -2.25
N PRO A 47 11.80 -2.96 -3.06
CA PRO A 47 10.40 -2.92 -2.65
C PRO A 47 10.14 -3.63 -1.32
N GLN A 48 10.79 -4.78 -1.10
CA GLN A 48 10.68 -5.54 0.15
C GLN A 48 11.21 -4.76 1.36
N TYR A 49 12.35 -4.08 1.24
CA TYR A 49 12.89 -3.23 2.32
C TYR A 49 12.00 -2.01 2.57
N VAL A 50 11.57 -1.36 1.50
CA VAL A 50 10.67 -0.19 1.55
C VAL A 50 9.37 -0.57 2.25
N LYS A 51 8.80 -1.75 1.93
CA LYS A 51 7.62 -2.31 2.59
C LYS A 51 7.76 -2.35 4.09
N ILE A 52 8.83 -3.00 4.56
CA ILE A 52 9.10 -3.23 5.98
C ILE A 52 9.24 -1.89 6.72
N ILE A 53 10.01 -0.96 6.16
CA ILE A 53 10.24 0.36 6.76
C ILE A 53 8.96 1.18 6.78
N LEU A 54 8.26 1.29 5.64
CA LEU A 54 7.05 2.10 5.53
C LEU A 54 5.93 1.58 6.42
N HIS A 55 5.79 0.25 6.52
CA HIS A 55 4.84 -0.39 7.43
C HIS A 55 5.18 -0.09 8.91
N ALA A 56 6.47 -0.12 9.29
CA ALA A 56 6.90 0.26 10.63
C ALA A 56 6.59 1.74 10.94
N ILE A 57 6.81 2.65 9.98
CA ILE A 57 6.44 4.06 10.12
C ILE A 57 4.92 4.18 10.31
N TYR A 58 4.11 3.49 9.50
CA TYR A 58 2.65 3.50 9.59
C TYR A 58 2.14 3.00 10.95
N GLY A 59 2.73 1.91 11.44
CA GLY A 59 2.40 1.29 12.72
C GLY A 59 2.74 2.20 13.90
N ARG A 60 3.91 2.85 13.87
CA ARG A 60 4.41 3.67 14.98
C ARG A 60 3.86 5.10 15.01
N PHE A 61 3.68 5.74 13.85
CA PHE A 61 3.36 7.17 13.76
C PHE A 61 1.95 7.41 13.23
N MET A 62 0.96 7.44 14.13
CA MET A 62 -0.46 7.65 13.79
C MET A 62 -0.70 8.87 12.88
N ALA A 63 0.01 9.97 13.14
CA ALA A 63 -0.11 11.22 12.39
C ALA A 63 0.32 11.11 10.91
N LEU A 64 1.15 10.12 10.57
CA LEU A 64 1.63 9.91 9.20
C LEU A 64 0.73 8.97 8.39
N ARG A 65 -0.18 8.23 9.04
CA ARG A 65 -1.01 7.21 8.39
C ARG A 65 -1.80 7.74 7.20
N LYS A 66 -2.38 8.94 7.30
CA LYS A 66 -3.13 9.56 6.19
C LYS A 66 -2.21 9.89 5.01
N ALA A 67 -1.02 10.42 5.27
CA ALA A 67 -0.04 10.74 4.23
C ALA A 67 0.49 9.48 3.54
N ILE A 68 0.83 8.44 4.30
CA ILE A 68 1.27 7.14 3.77
C ILE A 68 0.21 6.57 2.83
N ARG A 69 -1.04 6.43 3.29
CA ARG A 69 -2.12 5.92 2.45
C ARG A 69 -2.30 6.74 1.17
N LYS A 70 -2.21 8.08 1.26
CA LYS A 70 -2.28 8.94 0.08
C LYS A 70 -1.16 8.64 -0.92
N HIS A 71 0.09 8.49 -0.46
CA HIS A 71 1.21 8.15 -1.34
C HIS A 71 1.06 6.76 -1.97
N LEU A 72 0.63 5.76 -1.20
CA LEU A 72 0.35 4.41 -1.70
C LEU A 72 -0.79 4.41 -2.73
N CYS A 73 -1.91 5.07 -2.42
CA CYS A 73 -3.02 5.24 -3.37
C CYS A 73 -2.55 5.93 -4.65
N ASN A 74 -1.74 6.99 -4.56
CA ASN A 74 -1.21 7.69 -5.73
C ASN A 74 -0.32 6.79 -6.59
N TYR A 75 0.50 5.93 -5.97
CA TYR A 75 1.29 4.93 -6.69
C TYR A 75 0.38 3.97 -7.47
N CYS A 76 -0.64 3.41 -6.81
CA CYS A 76 -1.60 2.53 -7.47
C CYS A 76 -2.40 3.25 -8.56
N TYR A 77 -2.84 4.50 -8.35
CA TYR A 77 -3.53 5.28 -9.37
C TYR A 77 -2.65 5.48 -10.60
N LYS A 78 -1.38 5.83 -10.40
CA LYS A 78 -0.43 5.94 -11.50
C LYS A 78 -0.38 4.64 -12.30
N TYR A 79 -0.25 3.49 -11.62
CA TYR A 79 -0.29 2.20 -12.29
C TYR A 79 -1.61 1.94 -13.02
N ILE A 80 -2.76 2.10 -12.37
CA ILE A 80 -4.09 1.84 -12.97
C ILE A 80 -4.31 2.64 -14.26
N TYR A 81 -3.89 3.90 -14.29
CA TYR A 81 -4.08 4.78 -15.46
C TYR A 81 -2.98 4.66 -16.50
N GLU A 82 -1.73 4.37 -16.10
CA GLU A 82 -0.60 4.21 -17.03
C GLU A 82 -0.49 2.80 -17.60
N SER A 83 -1.00 1.76 -16.90
CA SER A 83 -1.00 0.38 -17.40
C SER A 83 -1.77 0.24 -18.72
N ILE A 84 -2.69 1.16 -19.00
CA ILE A 84 -3.46 1.25 -20.25
C ILE A 84 -2.54 1.50 -21.47
N GLN A 85 -1.29 1.92 -21.26
CA GLN A 85 -0.32 2.28 -22.32
C GLN A 85 0.84 1.29 -22.47
N ASP A 86 0.69 0.04 -22.03
CA ASP A 86 1.65 -1.06 -22.27
C ASP A 86 3.06 -0.77 -21.72
N LYS A 87 3.14 -0.06 -20.59
CA LYS A 87 4.40 0.19 -19.88
C LYS A 87 4.57 -0.79 -18.72
N GLU A 88 5.61 -1.59 -18.83
CA GLU A 88 6.19 -2.40 -17.78
C GLU A 88 6.51 -1.52 -16.56
N THR A 89 5.79 -1.70 -15.45
CA THR A 89 6.35 -1.88 -14.10
C THR A 89 5.21 -1.95 -13.08
N TRP A 90 4.69 -3.17 -12.87
CA TRP A 90 3.90 -3.55 -11.69
C TRP A 90 4.75 -3.59 -10.40
N GLN A 91 6.04 -3.23 -10.52
CA GLN A 91 7.01 -3.32 -9.46
C GLN A 91 6.55 -2.59 -8.19
N GLY A 92 6.69 -3.28 -7.06
CA GLY A 92 6.28 -2.77 -5.76
C GLY A 92 4.79 -2.85 -5.47
N LEU A 93 3.92 -3.18 -6.44
CA LEU A 93 2.49 -3.36 -6.16
C LEU A 93 2.21 -4.51 -5.20
N PRO A 94 2.80 -5.71 -5.32
CA PRO A 94 2.59 -6.78 -4.35
C PRO A 94 2.87 -6.30 -2.93
N GLU A 95 3.99 -5.61 -2.72
CA GLU A 95 4.41 -5.09 -1.43
C GLU A 95 3.48 -3.99 -0.89
N ILE A 96 3.00 -3.10 -1.75
CA ILE A 96 2.01 -2.07 -1.38
C ILE A 96 0.69 -2.72 -0.96
N LEU A 97 0.24 -3.75 -1.68
CA LEU A 97 -0.97 -4.48 -1.38
C LEU A 97 -0.85 -5.25 -0.05
N GLU A 98 0.31 -5.81 0.27
CA GLU A 98 0.54 -6.39 1.59
C GLU A 98 0.44 -5.35 2.72
N ILE A 99 0.91 -4.12 2.51
CA ILE A 99 0.69 -3.03 3.46
C ILE A 99 -0.80 -2.74 3.61
N PHE A 100 -1.55 -2.64 2.51
CA PHE A 100 -3.00 -2.42 2.58
C PHE A 100 -3.72 -3.57 3.29
N CYS A 101 -3.35 -4.82 3.03
CA CYS A 101 -3.89 -5.99 3.69
C CYS A 101 -3.70 -5.92 5.21
N SER A 102 -2.48 -5.63 5.67
CA SER A 102 -2.18 -5.40 7.10
C SER A 102 -2.99 -4.24 7.69
N ILE A 103 -3.14 -3.14 6.94
CA ILE A 103 -3.98 -2.01 7.35
C ILE A 103 -5.44 -2.42 7.52
N PHE A 104 -6.00 -3.19 6.59
CA PHE A 104 -7.39 -3.66 6.63
C PHE A 104 -7.65 -4.60 7.80
N GLN A 105 -6.73 -5.53 8.05
CA GLN A 105 -6.79 -6.42 9.21
C GLN A 105 -6.87 -5.62 10.53
N GLY A 106 -6.11 -4.52 10.62
CA GLY A 106 -6.06 -3.62 11.79
C GLY A 106 -7.18 -2.57 11.87
N LEU A 107 -8.19 -2.60 11.00
CA LEU A 107 -9.29 -1.64 11.05
C LEU A 107 -10.21 -1.88 12.24
N ASN A 108 -10.63 -0.76 12.85
CA ASN A 108 -11.73 -0.72 13.81
C ASN A 108 -13.07 -0.68 13.06
N VAL A 109 -14.08 -1.33 13.63
CA VAL A 109 -15.47 -1.31 13.17
C VAL A 109 -16.25 -0.27 14.01
N PRO A 110 -17.10 0.58 13.42
CA PRO A 110 -17.41 0.67 11.99
C PRO A 110 -16.25 1.24 11.16
N VAL A 111 -16.10 0.70 9.94
CA VAL A 111 -15.04 1.12 9.01
C VAL A 111 -15.28 2.55 8.53
N LYS A 112 -14.23 3.37 8.55
CA LYS A 112 -14.30 4.76 8.07
C LYS A 112 -14.49 4.83 6.55
N ALA A 113 -15.25 5.83 6.09
CA ALA A 113 -15.55 6.06 4.67
C ALA A 113 -14.29 6.13 3.78
N ASP A 114 -13.19 6.72 4.27
CA ASP A 114 -11.92 6.79 3.53
C ASP A 114 -11.41 5.41 3.07
N TYR A 115 -11.62 4.35 3.86
CA TYR A 115 -11.19 3.00 3.50
C TYR A 115 -12.14 2.34 2.50
N ARG A 116 -13.44 2.65 2.56
CA ARG A 116 -14.41 2.23 1.53
C ARG A 116 -14.08 2.87 0.18
N LEU A 117 -13.66 4.15 0.17
CA LEU A 117 -13.19 4.81 -1.04
C LEU A 117 -11.91 4.17 -1.59
N LEU A 118 -10.99 3.73 -0.72
CA LEU A 118 -9.78 3.01 -1.14
C LEU A 118 -10.15 1.70 -1.85
N ILE A 119 -11.09 0.93 -1.31
CA ILE A 119 -11.58 -0.30 -1.98
C ILE A 119 -12.17 0.02 -3.35
N LYS A 120 -13.09 1.00 -3.40
CA LYS A 120 -13.80 1.38 -4.63
C LYS A 120 -12.88 1.93 -5.72
N ASN A 121 -11.91 2.75 -5.34
CA ASN A 121 -11.11 3.51 -6.30
C ASN A 121 -9.73 2.90 -6.59
N VAL A 122 -9.24 1.99 -5.75
CA VAL A 122 -7.91 1.39 -5.92
C VAL A 122 -8.01 -0.13 -6.03
N ILE A 123 -8.54 -0.82 -5.01
CA ILE A 123 -8.51 -2.28 -4.97
C ILE A 123 -9.36 -2.89 -6.10
N ILE A 124 -10.58 -2.41 -6.31
CA ILE A 124 -11.45 -2.92 -7.39
C ILE A 124 -10.85 -2.64 -8.78
N PRO A 125 -10.42 -1.41 -9.13
CA PRO A 125 -9.81 -1.15 -10.44
C PRO A 125 -8.53 -1.94 -10.72
N LEU A 126 -7.72 -2.29 -9.72
CA LEU A 126 -6.52 -3.13 -9.91
C LEU A 126 -6.83 -4.54 -10.43
N HIS A 127 -8.07 -5.03 -10.29
CA HIS A 127 -8.45 -6.31 -10.90
C HIS A 127 -8.58 -6.22 -12.42
N LYS A 128 -8.53 -5.01 -13.00
CA LYS A 128 -8.70 -4.75 -14.43
C LYS A 128 -7.40 -4.39 -15.14
N THR A 129 -6.29 -4.34 -14.41
CA THR A 129 -4.99 -3.95 -14.97
C THR A 129 -4.27 -5.18 -15.53
N PHE A 130 -3.35 -4.94 -16.47
CA PHE A 130 -2.42 -5.96 -16.94
C PHE A 130 -1.56 -6.50 -15.79
N HIS A 131 -0.99 -7.70 -15.96
CA HIS A 131 -0.13 -8.37 -14.97
C HIS A 131 -0.82 -8.74 -13.65
N LEU A 132 -2.13 -8.97 -13.66
CA LEU A 132 -2.88 -9.36 -12.47
C LEU A 132 -2.24 -10.57 -11.77
N ASP A 133 -1.72 -11.54 -12.53
CA ASP A 133 -1.08 -12.75 -12.01
C ASP A 133 0.08 -12.46 -11.04
N GLU A 134 0.78 -11.33 -11.19
CA GLU A 134 1.92 -10.96 -10.34
C GLU A 134 1.52 -10.50 -8.93
N PHE A 135 0.26 -10.07 -8.75
CA PHE A 135 -0.22 -9.51 -7.48
C PHE A 135 -1.65 -9.95 -7.10
N HIS A 136 -2.16 -11.00 -7.77
CA HIS A 136 -3.51 -11.50 -7.58
C HIS A 136 -3.77 -11.93 -6.13
N ASP A 137 -2.86 -12.70 -5.55
CA ASP A 137 -2.99 -13.24 -4.20
C ASP A 137 -3.12 -12.12 -3.15
N GLN A 138 -2.33 -11.06 -3.29
CA GLN A 138 -2.35 -9.92 -2.39
C GLN A 138 -3.64 -9.10 -2.54
N LEU A 139 -4.19 -8.98 -3.76
CA LEU A 139 -5.49 -8.36 -4.00
C LEU A 139 -6.63 -9.15 -3.36
N VAL A 140 -6.65 -10.47 -3.55
CA VAL A 140 -7.65 -11.35 -2.94
C VAL A 140 -7.57 -11.28 -1.41
N ALA A 141 -6.36 -11.28 -0.85
CA ALA A 141 -6.15 -11.09 0.59
C ALA A 141 -6.70 -9.75 1.07
N CYS A 142 -6.45 -8.65 0.34
CA CYS A 142 -7.02 -7.33 0.63
C CYS A 142 -8.56 -7.35 0.66
N CYS A 143 -9.18 -7.89 -0.37
CA CYS A 143 -10.64 -8.02 -0.48
C CYS A 143 -11.22 -8.82 0.68
N THR A 144 -10.59 -9.96 1.00
CA THR A 144 -11.02 -10.86 2.08
C THR A 144 -10.93 -10.17 3.45
N GLN A 145 -9.79 -9.56 3.77
CA GLN A 145 -9.60 -8.84 5.04
C GLN A 145 -10.59 -7.68 5.19
N PHE A 146 -10.89 -6.95 4.10
CA PHE A 146 -11.85 -5.85 4.15
C PHE A 146 -13.29 -6.35 4.31
N ALA A 147 -13.68 -7.41 3.58
CA ALA A 147 -15.01 -8.03 3.67
C ALA A 147 -15.34 -8.51 5.09
N MET A 148 -14.35 -9.06 5.80
CA MET A 148 -14.51 -9.45 7.21
C MET A 148 -14.79 -8.26 8.14
N LYS A 149 -14.42 -7.04 7.76
CA LYS A 149 -14.63 -5.82 8.55
C LYS A 149 -15.87 -5.03 8.15
N ASP A 150 -16.31 -5.14 6.90
CA ASP A 150 -17.44 -4.38 6.35
C ASP A 150 -18.23 -5.19 5.33
N ILE A 151 -19.18 -5.99 5.83
CA ILE A 151 -20.03 -6.88 5.02
C ILE A 151 -20.80 -6.09 3.93
N GLN A 152 -21.15 -4.83 4.20
CA GLN A 152 -21.86 -3.98 3.23
C GLN A 152 -21.07 -3.71 1.94
N SER A 153 -19.73 -3.85 2.00
CA SER A 153 -18.87 -3.65 0.84
C SER A 153 -18.71 -4.91 -0.01
N VAL A 154 -19.17 -6.09 0.46
CA VAL A 154 -19.06 -7.36 -0.29
C VAL A 154 -19.75 -7.31 -1.66
N PRO A 155 -21.01 -6.84 -1.80
CA PRO A 155 -21.65 -6.76 -3.11
C PRO A 155 -20.91 -5.83 -4.08
N VAL A 156 -20.29 -4.77 -3.56
CA VAL A 156 -19.50 -3.81 -4.35
C VAL A 156 -18.22 -4.45 -4.85
N ILE A 157 -17.52 -5.21 -3.99
CA ILE A 157 -16.33 -5.97 -4.35
C ILE A 157 -16.66 -7.01 -5.40
N LEU A 158 -17.63 -7.89 -5.14
CA LEU A 158 -18.03 -8.96 -6.06
C LEU A 158 -18.54 -8.40 -7.40
N GLY A 159 -19.41 -7.39 -7.36
CA GLY A 159 -19.91 -6.74 -8.59
C GLY A 159 -18.82 -5.98 -9.36
N GLY A 160 -17.76 -5.54 -8.67
CA GLY A 160 -16.58 -4.94 -9.30
C GLY A 160 -15.71 -5.97 -10.03
N ILE A 161 -15.51 -7.14 -9.41
CA ILE A 161 -14.70 -8.25 -9.94
C ILE A 161 -15.45 -8.98 -11.05
N LEU A 162 -16.73 -9.31 -10.90
CA LEU A 162 -17.50 -10.04 -11.93
C LEU A 162 -17.71 -9.25 -13.22
N LYS A 163 -17.53 -7.93 -13.20
CA LYS A 163 -17.50 -7.09 -14.41
C LYS A 163 -16.18 -7.18 -15.17
N VAL A 164 -15.17 -7.86 -14.62
CA VAL A 164 -13.86 -8.08 -15.27
C VAL A 164 -13.95 -9.24 -16.27
N ASP A 165 -14.75 -10.27 -16.00
CA ASP A 165 -14.83 -11.49 -16.82
C ASP A 165 -15.61 -11.33 -18.15
N PHE A 166 -16.10 -10.12 -18.48
CA PHE A 166 -16.93 -9.87 -19.67
C PHE A 166 -16.39 -8.78 -20.62
N GLN A 167 -15.08 -8.48 -20.58
CA GLN A 167 -14.43 -7.59 -21.55
C GLN A 167 -13.16 -8.22 -22.10
#